data_AF-A0A7C4L4J1-F1
#
_entry.id   AF-A0A7C4L4J1-F1
#
_cell.length_a   1.000
_cell.length_b   1.000
_cell.length_c   1.000
_cell.angle_alpha   90.00
_cell.angle_beta   90.00
_cell.angle_gamma   90.00
#
_symmetry.space_group_name_H-M   'P 1'
#
loop_
_entity.id
_entity.type
_entity.pdbx_description
1 polymer ?
#
loop_
_entity_poly.entity_id
_entity_poly.type
_entity_poly.pdbx_seq_one_letter_code
_entity_poly.pdbx_strand_id
1 'polypeptide(L)'
;MLLFFLFILYFKIKGIKVPVKCPMDMCPECLQNALIIDHNTGDKVCRSCGLVQEERLIEPTQEWRSFTYEDYNTKTRVGAPFTLTIHDKGLSTIIDWRDKDAFGRPLCATKRIELFRLRKWNSRMRIHTS
;
A
#
# COMPACT_ATOMS: atom_id res chain seq x y z
N MET A 1 -42.01 3.40 -23.36
CA MET A 1 -41.42 2.67 -24.51
C MET A 1 -40.63 3.57 -25.46
N LEU A 2 -41.16 4.72 -25.90
CA LEU A 2 -40.46 5.65 -26.80
C LEU A 2 -39.12 6.19 -26.25
N LEU A 3 -39.04 6.51 -24.96
CA LEU A 3 -37.80 6.97 -24.31
C LEU A 3 -36.70 5.90 -24.27
N PHE A 4 -37.08 4.61 -24.17
CA PHE A 4 -36.14 3.49 -24.17
C PHE A 4 -35.54 3.29 -25.57
N PHE A 5 -36.36 3.43 -26.61
CA PHE A 5 -35.90 3.42 -28.01
C PHE A 5 -34.98 4.59 -28.31
N LEU A 6 -35.30 5.79 -27.83
CA LEU A 6 -34.43 6.97 -27.96
C LEU A 6 -33.09 6.77 -27.25
N PHE A 7 -33.07 6.12 -26.08
CA PHE A 7 -31.83 5.81 -25.35
C PHE A 7 -30.95 4.81 -26.13
N ILE A 8 -31.54 3.73 -26.66
CA ILE A 8 -30.81 2.74 -27.47
C ILE A 8 -30.30 3.37 -28.78
N LEU A 9 -31.11 4.19 -29.45
CA LEU A 9 -30.70 4.95 -30.63
C LEU A 9 -29.59 5.94 -30.32
N TYR A 10 -29.68 6.65 -29.19
CA TYR A 10 -28.64 7.58 -28.73
C TYR A 10 -27.29 6.88 -28.51
N PHE A 11 -27.30 5.70 -27.89
CA PHE A 11 -26.08 4.90 -27.72
C PHE A 11 -25.57 4.27 -29.03
N LYS A 12 -26.45 3.88 -29.95
CA LYS A 12 -26.08 3.35 -31.28
C LYS A 12 -25.44 4.44 -32.17
N ILE A 13 -25.95 5.68 -32.09
CA ILE A 13 -25.45 6.84 -32.86
C ILE A 13 -24.10 7.33 -32.29
N LYS A 14 -23.87 7.27 -30.98
CA LYS A 14 -22.64 7.77 -30.35
C LYS A 14 -21.45 6.80 -30.31
N GLY A 15 -21.56 5.57 -30.84
CA GLY A 15 -20.41 4.68 -31.06
C GLY A 15 -19.50 4.51 -29.83
N ILE A 16 -20.07 4.42 -28.64
CA ILE A 16 -19.29 4.26 -27.40
C ILE A 16 -18.70 2.84 -27.39
N LYS A 17 -17.41 2.73 -27.68
CA LYS A 17 -16.63 1.51 -27.45
C LYS A 17 -16.49 1.35 -25.94
N VAL A 18 -17.23 0.41 -25.34
CA VAL A 18 -16.95 -0.02 -23.97
C VAL A 18 -15.56 -0.66 -24.01
N PRO A 19 -14.58 -0.19 -23.22
CA PRO A 19 -13.28 -0.84 -23.17
C PRO A 19 -13.50 -2.22 -22.56
N VAL A 20 -13.46 -3.24 -23.40
CA VAL A 20 -13.38 -4.63 -22.94
C VAL A 20 -12.08 -4.71 -22.15
N LYS A 21 -12.18 -4.75 -20.82
CA LYS A 21 -11.01 -5.03 -19.99
C LYS A 21 -10.65 -6.48 -20.25
N CYS A 22 -9.64 -6.71 -21.08
CA CYS A 22 -9.10 -8.03 -21.33
C CYS A 22 -8.70 -8.67 -20.00
N PRO A 23 -8.86 -10.00 -19.84
CA PRO A 23 -8.39 -10.68 -18.65
C PRO A 23 -6.90 -10.35 -18.46
N MET A 24 -6.49 -10.06 -17.23
CA MET A 24 -5.17 -9.50 -16.87
C MET A 24 -3.96 -10.38 -17.26
N ASP A 25 -4.25 -11.55 -17.84
CA ASP A 25 -3.31 -12.60 -18.21
C ASP A 25 -3.21 -12.84 -19.74
N MET A 26 -3.98 -12.10 -20.56
CA MET A 26 -3.93 -12.17 -22.02
C MET A 26 -3.17 -11.00 -22.64
N CYS A 27 -2.28 -11.30 -23.58
CA CYS A 27 -1.66 -10.28 -24.41
C CYS A 27 -2.66 -9.75 -25.47
N PRO A 28 -2.78 -8.42 -25.64
CA PRO A 28 -3.74 -7.82 -26.59
C PRO A 28 -3.41 -8.05 -28.07
N GLU A 29 -2.16 -8.37 -28.42
CA GLU A 29 -1.74 -8.56 -29.81
C GLU A 29 -1.84 -10.01 -30.28
N CYS A 30 -1.33 -10.96 -29.50
CA CYS A 30 -1.33 -12.38 -29.87
C CYS A 30 -2.50 -13.17 -29.28
N LEU A 31 -3.27 -12.60 -28.35
CA LEU A 31 -4.37 -13.25 -27.63
C LEU A 31 -3.96 -14.56 -26.91
N GLN A 32 -2.66 -14.71 -26.62
CA GLN A 32 -2.10 -15.87 -25.92
C GLN A 32 -1.82 -15.53 -24.45
N ASN A 33 -2.01 -16.53 -23.57
CA ASN A 33 -1.69 -16.46 -22.13
C ASN A 33 -0.21 -16.77 -21.87
N ALA A 34 0.70 -16.03 -22.51
CA ALA A 34 2.14 -16.28 -22.43
C ALA A 34 2.90 -15.07 -21.86
N LEU A 35 2.37 -14.45 -20.81
CA LEU A 35 3.02 -13.33 -20.12
C LEU A 35 4.04 -13.85 -19.09
N ILE A 36 5.23 -13.27 -19.11
CA ILE A 36 6.34 -13.55 -18.20
C ILE A 36 6.73 -12.24 -17.53
N ILE A 37 7.08 -12.30 -16.24
CA ILE A 37 7.63 -11.16 -15.51
C ILE A 37 9.15 -11.32 -15.50
N ASP A 38 9.88 -10.36 -16.07
CA ASP A 38 11.32 -10.26 -15.89
C ASP A 38 11.61 -9.47 -14.63
N HIS A 39 12.03 -10.15 -13.57
CA HIS A 39 12.33 -9.52 -12.28
C HIS A 39 13.58 -8.63 -12.31
N ASN A 40 14.46 -8.75 -13.32
CA ASN A 40 15.68 -7.93 -13.39
C ASN A 40 15.36 -6.50 -13.85
N THR A 41 14.44 -6.36 -14.81
CA THR A 41 14.00 -5.06 -15.32
C THR A 41 12.69 -4.58 -14.69
N GLY A 42 11.90 -5.51 -14.15
CA GLY A 42 10.58 -5.25 -13.60
C GLY A 42 9.52 -5.15 -14.70
N ASP A 43 9.69 -5.85 -15.82
CA ASP A 43 8.78 -5.72 -16.97
C ASP A 43 7.91 -6.97 -17.14
N LYS A 44 6.63 -6.78 -17.50
CA LYS A 44 5.72 -7.87 -17.88
C LYS A 44 5.72 -7.99 -19.40
N VAL A 45 6.38 -9.02 -19.90
CA VAL A 45 6.64 -9.22 -21.33
C VAL A 45 5.90 -10.46 -21.84
N CYS A 46 5.30 -10.35 -23.02
CA CYS A 46 4.74 -11.50 -23.70
C CYS A 46 5.82 -12.33 -24.41
N ARG A 47 5.91 -13.63 -24.11
CA ARG A 47 6.90 -14.54 -24.70
C ARG A 47 6.75 -14.73 -26.21
N SER A 48 5.53 -14.61 -26.73
CA SER A 48 5.22 -14.93 -28.13
C SER A 48 5.44 -13.76 -29.09
N CYS A 49 5.08 -12.53 -28.70
CA CYS A 49 5.21 -11.35 -29.56
C CYS A 49 6.24 -10.33 -29.06
N GLY A 50 6.74 -10.46 -27.84
CA GLY A 50 7.70 -9.52 -27.25
C GLY A 50 7.09 -8.20 -26.76
N LEU A 51 5.76 -8.06 -26.79
CA LEU A 51 5.07 -6.87 -26.27
C LEU A 51 5.31 -6.73 -24.76
N VAL A 52 5.75 -5.54 -24.34
CA VAL A 52 5.81 -5.14 -22.93
C VAL A 52 4.46 -4.56 -22.54
N GLN A 53 3.74 -5.23 -21.65
CA GLN A 53 2.40 -4.82 -21.21
C GLN A 53 2.46 -3.82 -20.05
N GLU A 54 3.41 -4.01 -19.14
CA GLU A 54 3.66 -3.16 -17.99
C GLU A 54 5.18 -3.05 -17.77
N GLU A 55 5.64 -1.84 -17.51
CA GLU A 55 7.05 -1.52 -17.21
C GLU A 55 7.18 -1.12 -15.74
N ARG A 56 8.34 -1.36 -15.13
CA ARG A 56 8.65 -0.95 -13.74
C ARG A 56 7.63 -1.44 -12.70
N LEU A 57 7.29 -2.72 -12.79
CA LEU A 57 6.47 -3.40 -11.80
C LEU A 57 7.11 -3.28 -10.42
N ILE A 58 6.30 -2.78 -9.50
CA ILE A 58 6.67 -2.76 -8.09
C ILE A 58 6.40 -4.15 -7.55
N GLU A 59 7.47 -4.88 -7.25
CA GLU A 59 7.39 -6.15 -6.53
C GLU A 59 6.90 -5.88 -5.10
N PRO A 60 5.69 -6.37 -4.71
CA PRO A 60 5.19 -6.22 -3.35
C PRO A 60 5.84 -7.22 -2.39
N THR A 61 6.71 -8.10 -2.91
CA THR A 61 7.49 -9.00 -2.09
C THR A 61 8.41 -8.19 -1.19
N GLN A 62 8.61 -8.71 0.02
CA GLN A 62 9.51 -8.12 0.98
C GLN A 62 10.93 -8.27 0.43
N GLU A 63 11.40 -7.25 -0.28
CA GLU A 63 12.74 -7.15 -0.86
C GLU A 63 13.84 -7.42 0.18
N TRP A 64 13.53 -7.31 1.47
CA TRP A 64 14.44 -7.60 2.56
C TRP A 64 14.10 -8.91 3.25
N ARG A 65 14.95 -9.91 3.01
CA ARG A 65 15.16 -11.01 3.94
C ARG A 65 15.98 -10.49 5.12
N SER A 66 15.35 -10.28 6.27
CA SER A 66 16.04 -9.93 7.52
C SER A 66 15.88 -11.10 8.49
N PHE A 67 17.02 -11.66 8.92
CA PHE A 67 17.03 -12.74 9.91
C PHE A 67 17.14 -12.18 11.34
N THR A 68 17.65 -10.96 11.46
CA THR A 68 17.92 -10.28 12.73
C THR A 68 17.10 -9.00 12.82
N TYR A 69 16.76 -8.59 14.05
CA TYR A 69 16.00 -7.37 14.31
C TYR A 69 16.74 -6.08 13.90
N GLU A 70 18.07 -6.05 14.01
CA GLU A 70 18.89 -4.90 13.56
C GLU A 70 18.85 -4.74 12.04
N ASP A 71 18.99 -5.84 11.31
CA ASP A 71 18.82 -5.91 9.86
C ASP A 71 17.43 -5.45 9.43
N TYR A 72 16.39 -5.81 10.19
CA TYR A 72 15.04 -5.35 9.93
C TYR A 72 14.98 -3.83 10.00
N ASN A 73 15.40 -3.22 11.11
CA ASN A 73 15.31 -1.77 11.33
C ASN A 73 16.10 -0.93 10.31
N THR A 74 17.22 -1.42 9.80
CA THR A 74 18.05 -0.68 8.83
C THR A 74 17.50 -0.76 7.42
N LYS A 75 16.97 -1.92 7.04
CA LYS A 75 16.48 -2.19 5.69
C LYS A 75 15.06 -1.70 5.49
N THR A 76 14.24 -1.64 6.55
CA THR A 76 12.83 -1.27 6.43
C THR A 76 12.60 0.18 6.02
N ARG A 77 11.93 0.41 4.88
CA ARG A 77 11.43 1.73 4.45
C ARG A 77 10.24 2.23 5.27
N VAL A 78 9.56 1.31 5.96
CA VAL A 78 8.32 1.58 6.71
C VAL A 78 8.52 1.11 8.15
N GLY A 79 7.68 1.61 9.06
CA GLY A 79 7.69 1.20 10.47
C GLY A 79 7.23 -0.25 10.69
N ALA A 80 6.73 -0.52 11.89
CA ALA A 80 6.22 -1.84 12.26
C ALA A 80 5.06 -2.30 11.34
N PRO A 81 4.94 -3.60 11.05
CA PRO A 81 3.85 -4.14 10.24
C PRO A 81 2.52 -3.99 10.98
N PHE A 82 1.43 -3.77 10.24
CA PHE A 82 0.09 -3.76 10.79
C PHE A 82 -0.48 -5.19 10.85
N THR A 83 -1.25 -5.52 11.89
CA THR A 83 -1.83 -6.86 12.08
C THR A 83 -3.33 -6.76 12.32
N LEU A 84 -4.13 -7.49 11.54
CA LEU A 84 -5.60 -7.50 11.66
C LEU A 84 -6.12 -8.09 12.99
N THR A 85 -5.24 -8.71 13.78
CA THR A 85 -5.57 -9.26 15.10
C THR A 85 -5.75 -8.20 16.19
N ILE A 86 -5.38 -6.95 15.92
CA ILE A 86 -5.50 -5.81 16.84
C ILE A 86 -6.57 -4.86 16.28
N HIS A 87 -7.43 -4.32 17.14
CA HIS A 87 -8.54 -3.44 16.75
C HIS A 87 -8.10 -2.24 15.89
N ASP A 88 -6.95 -1.63 16.21
CA ASP A 88 -6.38 -0.51 15.43
C ASP A 88 -5.37 -0.96 14.38
N LYS A 89 -5.36 -2.26 14.05
CA LYS A 89 -4.37 -2.91 13.20
C LYS A 89 -2.92 -2.73 13.67
N GLY A 90 -2.70 -2.34 14.94
CA GLY A 90 -1.36 -2.02 15.46
C GLY A 90 -0.83 -0.63 15.08
N LEU A 91 -1.67 0.28 14.59
CA LEU A 91 -1.29 1.65 14.21
C LEU A 91 -1.11 2.61 15.41
N SER A 92 -1.20 2.11 16.65
CA SER A 92 -0.99 2.91 17.86
C SER A 92 0.49 3.22 18.09
N THR A 93 0.81 4.45 18.48
CA THR A 93 2.18 4.86 18.82
C THR A 93 2.42 4.91 20.34
N ILE A 94 3.67 4.77 20.75
CA ILE A 94 4.09 4.88 22.15
C ILE A 94 4.98 6.11 22.31
N ILE A 95 4.58 7.01 23.21
CA ILE A 95 5.44 8.11 23.64
C ILE A 95 6.44 7.52 24.63
N ASP A 96 7.74 7.65 24.34
CA ASP A 96 8.79 7.11 25.19
C ASP A 96 8.70 7.69 26.61
N TRP A 97 9.07 6.88 27.61
CA TRP A 97 9.12 7.28 29.01
C TRP A 97 10.31 8.20 29.29
N ARG A 98 11.34 8.15 28.43
CA ARG A 98 12.52 8.99 28.54
C ARG A 98 12.14 10.45 28.33
N ASP A 99 12.52 11.29 29.28
CA ASP A 99 12.28 12.73 29.19
C ASP A 99 13.34 13.43 28.35
N LYS A 100 13.48 12.99 27.10
CA LYS A 100 14.47 13.50 26.14
C LYS A 100 13.81 13.88 24.82
N ASP A 101 14.34 14.92 24.19
CA ASP A 101 13.97 15.34 22.84
C ASP A 101 14.52 14.40 21.76
N ALA A 102 14.10 14.60 20.50
CA ALA A 102 14.60 13.86 19.33
C ALA A 102 16.14 13.90 19.17
N PHE A 103 16.77 14.99 19.63
CA PHE A 103 18.23 15.14 19.66
C PHE A 103 18.89 14.59 20.93
N GLY A 104 18.14 13.89 21.79
CA GLY A 104 18.65 13.29 23.03
C GLY A 104 18.87 14.25 24.20
N ARG A 105 18.49 15.53 24.07
CA ARG A 105 18.63 16.55 25.13
C ARG A 105 17.56 16.34 26.20
N PRO A 106 17.87 16.54 27.50
CA PRO A 106 16.88 16.42 28.56
C PRO A 106 15.84 17.54 28.49
N LEU A 107 14.59 17.21 28.78
CA LEU A 107 13.48 18.15 28.76
C LEU A 107 13.46 19.07 29.98
N CYS A 108 13.06 20.32 29.76
CA CYS A 108 12.79 21.25 30.85
C CYS A 108 11.59 20.80 31.71
N ALA A 109 11.50 21.29 32.94
CA ALA A 109 10.48 20.84 33.91
C ALA A 109 9.04 21.06 33.41
N THR A 110 8.77 22.19 32.75
CA THR A 110 7.45 22.51 32.20
C THR A 110 7.05 21.52 31.11
N LYS A 111 7.97 21.19 30.19
CA LYS A 111 7.73 20.22 29.12
C LYS A 111 7.57 18.80 29.64
N ARG A 112 8.27 18.42 30.71
CA ARG A 112 8.05 17.12 31.37
C ARG A 112 6.63 16.94 31.90
N ILE A 113 6.05 17.99 32.50
CA ILE A 113 4.67 17.96 33.00
C ILE A 113 3.68 17.82 31.83
N GLU A 114 3.93 18.55 30.73
CA GLU A 114 3.13 18.44 29.50
C GLU A 114 3.19 17.01 28.93
N LEU A 115 4.38 16.45 28.77
CA LEU A 115 4.59 15.08 28.30
C LEU A 115 3.98 14.03 29.22
N PHE A 116 4.02 14.23 30.54
CA PHE A 116 3.33 13.36 31.48
C PHE A 116 1.82 13.32 31.22
N ARG A 117 1.19 14.48 30.95
CA ARG A 117 -0.22 14.54 30.58
C ARG A 117 -0.47 13.84 29.25
N LEU A 118 0.37 14.08 28.24
CA LEU A 118 0.27 13.42 26.93
C LEU A 118 0.40 11.89 27.04
N ARG A 119 1.34 11.37 27.83
CA ARG A 119 1.50 9.94 28.10
C ARG A 119 0.25 9.34 28.75
N LYS A 120 -0.31 10.04 29.76
CA LYS A 120 -1.56 9.62 30.41
C LYS A 120 -2.71 9.54 29.40
N TRP A 121 -2.85 10.52 28.51
CA TRP A 121 -3.87 10.49 27.46
C TRP A 121 -3.62 9.40 26.43
N ASN A 122 -2.39 9.24 25.93
CA ASN A 122 -2.03 8.20 24.97
C ASN A 122 -2.33 6.79 25.51
N SER A 123 -2.01 6.53 26.79
CA SER A 123 -2.32 5.24 27.42
C SER A 123 -3.83 5.00 27.55
N ARG A 124 -4.63 6.04 27.80
CA ARG A 124 -6.10 5.91 27.89
C ARG A 124 -6.72 5.62 26.52
N MET A 125 -6.25 6.30 25.47
CA MET A 125 -6.75 6.10 24.11
C MET A 125 -6.49 4.68 23.61
N ARG A 126 -5.33 4.09 23.93
CA ARG A 126 -4.99 2.72 23.52
C ARG A 126 -5.86 1.64 24.17
N ILE A 127 -6.50 1.94 25.31
CA ILE A 127 -7.28 0.98 26.10
C ILE A 127 -8.78 1.04 25.76
N HIS A 128 -9.19 1.83 24.76
CA HIS A 128 -10.59 1.81 24.35
C HIS A 128 -10.92 0.54 23.54
N THR A 129 -11.49 -0.38 24.32
CA THR A 129 -12.13 -1.65 24.03
C THR A 129 -12.97 -1.69 22.75
N SER A 130 -12.89 -2.86 22.11
CA SER A 130 -13.88 -3.50 21.23
C SER A 130 -15.34 -3.16 21.50
#